data_AF-A0A8E1RX60-F1
#
_entry.id   AF-A0A8E1RX60-F1
#
_cell.length_a   1.000
_cell.length_b   1.000
_cell.length_c   1.000
_cell.angle_alpha   90.00
_cell.angle_beta   90.00
_cell.angle_gamma   90.00
#
_symmetry.space_group_name_H-M   'P 1'
#
loop_
_entity.id
_entity.type
_entity.pdbx_description
1 polymer ?
#
loop_
_entity_poly.entity_id
_entity_poly.type
_entity_poly.pdbx_seq_one_letter_code
_entity_poly.pdbx_strand_id
1 'polypeptide(L)'
;MKQGLQLRLSQQLAMTPQLQQAIRLLQLSTLELQQELQLALESNPLLEQTDLHDEVDAREFQENEALDTREALEQKEMPEELPLDATWDEIYTAGTPSGTGTDYQDDELPVYQGETTQSLQDYLMWQVELTPFTDTDRAIATSIVDAIDDTGYLTVSLQDICDSIGDEELTLEEVEAVLKRVQRFDPVGVGARDLRDCLLVQLSQYAADMPMLNEARLIVSEHLDLLANHDFRSLMRVTRLKEEVLKEAMLLIQSLDPRPGQSINTSEPEYVIPDVLVRKTGTRWTVELNADSLPRLKINQHYAAMGGSARNDSDSQFIRSNLQEARWLIKSLESRNDTLLKVTRCIVEQQQAFFEQGEEYMRPMVLADIAQAVDMHESTISRVTTQKYLHSPRGIFELKYFFSSHVSTEGGGEASSTAIRALVKKLISAENPAKPLSDSKLTSMLSEQGIMVARRTVAKYRESLSIPPSNQRKQLV
;
A
#
# COMPACT_ATOMS: atom_id res chain seq x y z
N MET A 1 -12.78 2.29 74.09
CA MET A 1 -12.63 3.11 72.86
C MET A 1 -13.26 2.36 71.71
N LYS A 2 -14.24 2.95 71.02
CA LYS A 2 -14.98 2.30 69.92
C LYS A 2 -14.08 2.22 68.67
N GLN A 3 -13.86 1.02 68.15
CA GLN A 3 -13.23 0.82 66.84
C GLN A 3 -14.28 1.10 65.76
N GLY A 4 -14.15 2.25 65.08
CA GLY A 4 -14.97 2.57 63.92
C GLY A 4 -14.36 1.91 62.68
N LEU A 5 -15.11 0.99 62.04
CA LEU A 5 -14.79 0.53 60.70
C LEU A 5 -15.05 1.67 59.70
N GLN A 6 -13.97 2.21 59.12
CA GLN A 6 -14.05 3.11 57.96
C GLN A 6 -14.14 2.26 56.69
N LEU A 7 -15.36 2.07 56.19
CA LEU A 7 -15.59 1.58 54.84
C LEU A 7 -15.13 2.64 53.84
N ARG A 8 -13.94 2.46 53.26
CA ARG A 8 -13.51 3.19 52.08
C ARG A 8 -14.27 2.64 50.87
N LEU A 9 -15.30 3.37 50.44
CA LEU A 9 -16.01 3.11 49.20
C LEU A 9 -15.08 3.52 48.03
N SER A 10 -14.21 2.63 47.58
CA SER A 10 -13.52 2.83 46.30
C SER A 10 -14.53 2.55 45.19
N GLN A 11 -15.03 3.59 44.52
CA GLN A 11 -15.63 3.46 43.19
C GLN A 11 -14.54 2.97 42.23
N GLN A 12 -14.31 1.66 42.17
CA GLN A 12 -13.74 1.07 40.97
C GLN A 12 -14.86 1.16 39.94
N LEU A 13 -14.68 2.00 38.91
CA LEU A 13 -15.45 1.86 37.68
C LEU A 13 -15.20 0.42 37.20
N ALA A 14 -16.10 -0.50 37.54
CA ALA A 14 -16.10 -1.82 36.94
C ALA A 14 -16.40 -1.59 35.46
N MET A 15 -15.36 -1.68 34.64
CA MET A 15 -15.47 -1.51 33.20
C MET A 15 -16.37 -2.64 32.69
N THR A 16 -17.60 -2.31 32.30
CA THR A 16 -18.51 -3.31 31.74
C THR A 16 -17.88 -3.88 30.46
N PRO A 17 -18.04 -5.17 30.17
CA PRO A 17 -17.47 -5.80 28.97
C PRO A 17 -17.87 -5.06 27.67
N GLN A 18 -19.07 -4.48 27.65
CA GLN A 18 -19.54 -3.59 26.58
C GLN A 18 -18.61 -2.37 26.40
N LEU A 19 -18.28 -1.63 27.45
CA LEU A 19 -17.33 -0.50 27.35
C LEU A 19 -15.93 -0.92 26.88
N GLN A 20 -15.46 -2.12 27.27
CA GLN A 20 -14.19 -2.67 26.77
C GLN A 20 -14.25 -2.96 25.27
N GLN A 21 -15.34 -3.57 24.82
CA GLN A 21 -15.56 -3.86 23.41
C GLN A 21 -15.68 -2.57 22.57
N ALA A 22 -16.35 -1.53 23.07
CA ALA A 22 -16.45 -0.24 22.37
C ALA A 22 -15.08 0.43 22.22
N ILE A 23 -14.25 0.39 23.26
CA ILE A 23 -12.89 0.94 23.21
C ILE A 23 -12.00 0.13 22.27
N ARG A 24 -12.18 -1.20 22.22
CA ARG A 24 -11.48 -2.06 21.26
C ARG A 24 -11.88 -1.70 19.84
N LEU A 25 -13.17 -1.55 19.57
CA LEU A 25 -13.71 -1.11 18.29
C LEU A 25 -13.14 0.23 17.83
N LEU A 26 -12.76 1.16 18.72
CA LEU A 26 -12.14 2.43 18.33
C LEU A 26 -10.70 2.30 17.81
N GLN A 27 -9.99 1.23 18.20
CA GLN A 27 -8.59 1.03 17.84
C GLN A 27 -8.39 0.30 16.53
N LEU A 28 -9.31 -0.61 16.20
CA LEU A 28 -9.16 -1.52 15.08
C LEU A 28 -9.07 -0.76 13.76
N SER A 29 -8.18 -1.23 12.89
CA SER A 29 -8.13 -0.82 11.48
C SER A 29 -9.46 -1.09 10.77
N THR A 30 -9.65 -0.53 9.58
CA THR A 30 -10.85 -0.81 8.75
C THR A 30 -11.01 -2.29 8.45
N LEU A 31 -9.91 -2.94 8.09
CA LEU A 31 -9.89 -4.37 7.76
C LEU A 31 -10.18 -5.24 8.98
N GLU A 32 -9.57 -4.94 10.13
CA GLU A 32 -9.88 -5.65 11.38
C GLU A 32 -11.32 -5.39 11.85
N LEU A 33 -11.84 -4.17 11.67
CA LEU A 33 -13.24 -3.86 11.96
C LEU A 33 -14.17 -4.68 11.07
N GLN A 34 -13.87 -4.81 9.78
CA GLN A 34 -14.66 -5.59 8.83
C GLN A 34 -14.65 -7.07 9.22
N GLN A 35 -13.51 -7.63 9.63
CA GLN A 35 -13.43 -8.99 10.13
C GLN A 35 -14.23 -9.19 11.42
N GLU A 36 -14.14 -8.27 12.39
CA GLU A 36 -14.91 -8.38 13.63
C GLU A 36 -16.42 -8.21 13.37
N LEU A 37 -16.79 -7.34 12.43
CA LEU A 37 -18.18 -7.12 12.02
C LEU A 37 -18.75 -8.34 11.28
N GLN A 38 -17.95 -9.02 10.46
CA GLN A 38 -18.34 -10.29 9.83
C GLN A 38 -18.61 -11.37 10.88
N LEU A 39 -17.71 -11.51 11.87
CA LEU A 39 -17.94 -12.44 13.00
C LEU A 39 -19.18 -12.07 13.82
N ALA A 40 -19.45 -10.77 13.99
CA ALA A 40 -20.65 -10.28 14.67
C ALA A 40 -21.92 -10.57 13.86
N LEU A 41 -21.86 -10.50 12.53
CA LEU A 41 -22.96 -10.84 11.62
C LEU A 41 -23.25 -12.35 11.63
N GLU A 42 -22.21 -13.19 11.62
CA GLU A 42 -22.34 -14.65 11.72
C GLU A 42 -22.93 -15.10 13.07
N SER A 43 -22.59 -14.42 14.16
CA SER A 43 -23.09 -14.76 15.50
C SER A 43 -24.48 -14.22 15.80
N ASN A 44 -24.89 -13.11 15.16
CA ASN A 44 -26.15 -12.45 15.44
C ASN A 44 -27.10 -12.47 14.23
N PRO A 45 -28.14 -13.33 14.23
CA PRO A 45 -29.08 -13.45 13.12
C PRO A 45 -29.98 -12.22 12.92
N LEU A 46 -29.90 -11.20 13.79
CA LEU A 46 -30.66 -9.95 13.66
C LEU A 46 -29.91 -8.86 12.88
N LEU A 47 -28.62 -9.06 12.60
CA LEU A 47 -27.80 -8.12 11.85
C LEU A 47 -27.80 -8.50 10.37
N GLU A 48 -28.05 -7.50 9.53
CA GLU A 48 -27.95 -7.63 8.08
C GLU A 48 -27.01 -6.55 7.56
N GLN A 49 -26.11 -6.96 6.67
CA GLN A 49 -25.34 -6.03 5.85
C GLN A 49 -26.18 -5.69 4.63
N THR A 50 -26.50 -4.41 4.46
CA THR A 50 -27.05 -3.96 3.18
C THR A 50 -25.91 -3.82 2.20
N ASP A 51 -25.82 -4.74 1.24
CA ASP A 51 -25.09 -4.47 0.01
C ASP A 51 -25.86 -3.42 -0.80
N LEU A 52 -25.13 -2.48 -1.41
CA LEU A 52 -25.70 -1.41 -2.23
C LEU A 52 -26.19 -1.88 -3.60
N HIS A 53 -26.21 -3.19 -3.83
CA HIS A 53 -27.09 -3.74 -4.83
C HIS A 53 -28.48 -3.71 -4.18
N ASP A 54 -29.25 -2.66 -4.47
CA ASP A 54 -30.69 -2.85 -4.51
C ASP A 54 -30.86 -4.06 -5.41
N GLU A 55 -31.13 -5.23 -4.82
CA GLU A 55 -31.81 -6.30 -5.55
C GLU A 55 -32.99 -5.57 -6.17
N VAL A 56 -32.92 -5.32 -7.47
CA VAL A 56 -34.07 -4.83 -8.20
C VAL A 56 -35.06 -5.94 -7.96
N ASP A 57 -35.99 -5.71 -7.02
CA ASP A 57 -37.12 -6.56 -6.78
C ASP A 57 -37.58 -6.94 -8.17
N ALA A 58 -37.42 -8.20 -8.54
CA ALA A 58 -38.20 -8.81 -9.59
C ALA A 58 -39.62 -8.80 -9.01
N ARG A 59 -40.22 -7.61 -8.97
CA ARG A 59 -41.62 -7.40 -8.67
C ARG A 59 -42.30 -8.34 -9.61
N GLU A 60 -42.87 -9.37 -9.00
CA GLU A 60 -43.83 -10.28 -9.56
C GLU A 60 -44.49 -9.60 -10.76
N PHE A 61 -44.22 -10.13 -11.95
CA PHE A 61 -45.00 -9.80 -13.14
C PHE A 61 -46.46 -9.84 -12.69
N GLN A 62 -47.06 -8.65 -12.60
CA GLN A 62 -48.40 -8.47 -12.08
C GLN A 62 -49.34 -9.44 -12.80
N GLU A 63 -50.20 -10.07 -12.01
CA GLU A 63 -51.40 -10.81 -12.42
C GLU A 63 -51.84 -10.49 -13.86
N ASN A 64 -51.40 -11.29 -14.82
CA ASN A 64 -52.18 -11.45 -16.03
C ASN A 64 -53.36 -12.34 -15.63
N GLU A 65 -54.52 -11.71 -15.56
CA GLU A 65 -55.83 -12.32 -15.38
C GLU A 65 -55.90 -13.69 -16.06
N ALA A 66 -56.48 -14.66 -15.36
CA ALA A 66 -56.78 -15.97 -15.89
C ALA A 66 -57.59 -15.86 -17.18
N LEU A 67 -56.92 -15.89 -18.34
CA LEU A 67 -57.51 -16.13 -19.63
C LEU A 67 -58.02 -17.57 -19.63
N ASP A 68 -59.33 -17.71 -19.53
CA ASP A 68 -60.05 -18.97 -19.49
C ASP A 68 -59.83 -19.72 -20.82
N THR A 69 -58.95 -20.72 -20.79
CA THR A 69 -58.58 -21.59 -21.93
C THR A 69 -59.76 -22.27 -22.63
N ARG A 70 -60.97 -22.21 -22.06
CA ARG A 70 -62.21 -22.70 -22.67
C ARG A 70 -62.82 -21.76 -23.71
N GLU A 71 -62.75 -20.44 -23.56
CA GLU A 71 -63.35 -19.49 -24.52
C GLU A 71 -62.52 -19.36 -25.81
N ALA A 72 -61.21 -19.64 -25.75
CA ALA A 72 -60.32 -19.60 -26.91
C ALA A 72 -60.48 -20.80 -27.88
N LEU A 73 -61.18 -21.86 -27.47
CA LEU A 73 -61.40 -23.07 -28.29
C LEU A 73 -62.72 -23.05 -29.09
N GLU A 74 -63.63 -22.10 -28.82
CA GLU A 74 -64.91 -21.97 -29.53
C GLU A 74 -64.91 -20.94 -30.67
N GLN A 75 -63.83 -20.17 -30.84
CA GLN A 75 -63.65 -19.30 -32.01
C GLN A 75 -63.04 -20.08 -33.19
N LYS A 76 -63.81 -20.22 -34.26
CA LYS A 76 -63.52 -21.06 -35.43
C LYS A 76 -62.95 -20.27 -36.61
N GLU A 77 -62.11 -19.29 -36.32
CA GLU A 77 -61.28 -18.55 -37.28
C GLU A 77 -59.90 -18.40 -36.67
N MET A 78 -58.87 -18.94 -37.33
CA MET A 78 -57.48 -18.71 -36.93
C MET A 78 -57.08 -17.27 -37.30
N PRO A 79 -56.58 -16.45 -36.36
CA PRO A 79 -55.84 -15.25 -36.71
C PRO A 79 -54.50 -15.65 -37.35
N GLU A 80 -54.16 -15.05 -38.48
CA GLU A 80 -52.99 -15.40 -39.31
C GLU A 80 -51.66 -14.85 -38.76
N GLU A 81 -51.65 -14.27 -37.56
CA GLU A 81 -50.45 -13.78 -36.89
C GLU A 81 -50.45 -14.23 -35.42
N LEU A 82 -49.96 -15.44 -35.19
CA LEU A 82 -49.34 -15.79 -33.91
C LEU A 82 -48.01 -15.01 -33.83
N PRO A 83 -47.73 -14.28 -32.73
CA PRO A 83 -46.41 -13.70 -32.54
C PRO A 83 -45.41 -14.86 -32.43
N LEU A 84 -44.65 -15.04 -33.50
CA LEU A 84 -43.56 -16.00 -33.60
C LEU A 84 -42.34 -15.43 -32.86
N ASP A 85 -42.53 -15.03 -31.60
CA ASP A 85 -41.52 -14.33 -30.79
C ASP A 85 -41.16 -15.11 -29.52
N ALA A 86 -41.27 -16.43 -29.61
CA ALA A 86 -40.34 -17.31 -28.91
C ALA A 86 -39.23 -17.68 -29.90
N THR A 87 -38.51 -16.67 -30.39
CA THR A 87 -37.24 -16.94 -31.07
C THR A 87 -36.32 -17.58 -30.06
N TRP A 88 -35.69 -18.67 -30.51
CA TRP A 88 -34.77 -19.52 -29.78
C TRP A 88 -33.44 -18.82 -29.43
N ASP A 89 -33.47 -17.53 -29.08
CA ASP A 89 -32.34 -16.75 -28.58
C ASP A 89 -32.19 -16.87 -27.05
N GLU A 90 -33.22 -17.31 -26.32
CA GLU A 90 -33.12 -17.74 -24.90
C GLU A 90 -32.60 -19.18 -24.76
N ILE A 91 -31.77 -19.63 -25.70
CA ILE A 91 -31.07 -20.90 -25.58
C ILE A 91 -29.60 -20.56 -25.51
N TYR A 92 -29.11 -20.55 -24.27
CA TYR A 92 -27.73 -20.76 -23.86
C TYR A 92 -26.85 -21.24 -25.03
N THR A 93 -26.31 -20.29 -25.77
CA THR A 93 -25.31 -20.58 -26.79
C THR A 93 -24.00 -20.75 -26.05
N ALA A 94 -23.57 -22.00 -25.88
CA ALA A 94 -22.27 -22.36 -25.28
C ALA A 94 -21.09 -22.06 -26.23
N GLY A 95 -21.11 -20.92 -26.92
CA GLY A 95 -20.10 -20.51 -27.89
C GLY A 95 -19.96 -19.00 -27.90
N THR A 96 -18.73 -18.53 -27.74
CA THR A 96 -18.39 -17.10 -27.79
C THR A 96 -18.81 -16.50 -29.14
N PRO A 97 -19.64 -15.44 -29.16
CA PRO A 97 -19.87 -14.71 -30.39
C PRO A 97 -18.59 -13.95 -30.74
N SER A 98 -17.92 -14.36 -31.82
CA SER A 98 -16.85 -13.59 -32.43
C SER A 98 -17.44 -12.30 -33.03
N GLY A 99 -17.48 -11.24 -32.23
CA GLY A 99 -17.94 -9.92 -32.63
C GLY A 99 -17.23 -8.85 -31.82
N THR A 100 -16.30 -8.13 -32.46
CA THR A 100 -15.70 -6.91 -31.93
C THR A 100 -16.74 -5.79 -32.01
N GLY A 101 -17.36 -5.42 -30.88
CA GLY A 101 -18.34 -4.32 -30.87
C GLY A 101 -19.04 -4.08 -29.54
N THR A 102 -18.43 -3.23 -28.71
CA THR A 102 -18.97 -2.08 -27.95
C THR A 102 -20.40 -2.04 -27.36
N ASP A 103 -21.10 -3.14 -27.11
CA ASP A 103 -22.45 -3.09 -26.47
C ASP A 103 -22.54 -3.93 -25.19
N TYR A 104 -21.62 -3.70 -24.25
CA TYR A 104 -21.68 -4.27 -22.91
C TYR A 104 -22.61 -3.44 -22.02
N GLN A 105 -23.91 -3.77 -22.05
CA GLN A 105 -24.84 -3.43 -20.98
C GLN A 105 -24.75 -4.51 -19.87
N ASP A 106 -23.85 -4.24 -18.93
CA ASP A 106 -23.96 -4.36 -17.47
C ASP A 106 -24.50 -5.62 -16.76
N ASP A 107 -24.71 -6.80 -17.36
CA ASP A 107 -25.19 -7.95 -16.53
C ASP A 107 -24.58 -9.34 -16.76
N GLU A 108 -23.66 -9.53 -17.71
CA GLU A 108 -22.85 -10.77 -17.78
C GLU A 108 -21.40 -10.47 -18.15
N LEU A 109 -20.70 -9.76 -17.27
CA LEU A 109 -19.24 -9.76 -17.31
C LEU A 109 -18.75 -11.16 -16.91
N PRO A 110 -17.74 -11.74 -17.58
CA PRO A 110 -17.08 -12.95 -17.10
C PRO A 110 -16.66 -12.72 -15.66
N VAL A 111 -17.13 -13.56 -14.73
CA VAL A 111 -16.67 -13.56 -13.33
C VAL A 111 -15.14 -13.49 -13.38
N TYR A 112 -14.56 -12.43 -12.82
CA TYR A 112 -13.13 -12.18 -12.87
C TYR A 112 -12.36 -13.44 -12.46
N GLN A 113 -11.73 -14.11 -13.44
CA GLN A 113 -11.03 -15.39 -13.24
C GLN A 113 -9.60 -15.18 -12.70
N GLY A 114 -9.24 -13.94 -12.35
CA GLY A 114 -7.89 -13.52 -12.04
C GLY A 114 -7.11 -13.06 -13.27
N GLU A 115 -6.00 -12.38 -13.03
CA GLU A 115 -5.02 -12.00 -14.03
C GLU A 115 -3.84 -12.98 -14.01
N THR A 116 -3.30 -13.31 -15.18
CA THR A 116 -2.02 -14.02 -15.26
C THR A 116 -0.89 -13.00 -15.05
N THR A 117 -0.43 -12.85 -13.82
CA THR A 117 0.79 -12.09 -13.53
C THR A 117 2.01 -12.91 -13.93
N GLN A 118 2.98 -12.30 -14.62
CA GLN A 118 4.25 -12.95 -14.92
C GLN A 118 5.26 -12.51 -13.87
N SER A 119 5.77 -13.46 -13.08
CA SER A 119 6.91 -13.19 -12.22
C SER A 119 8.21 -13.18 -13.03
N LEU A 120 9.26 -12.53 -12.52
CA LEU A 120 10.60 -12.63 -13.09
C LEU A 120 11.03 -14.11 -13.25
N GLN A 121 10.70 -14.94 -12.27
CA GLN A 121 11.01 -16.37 -12.27
C GLN A 121 10.28 -17.09 -13.40
N ASP A 122 8.98 -16.83 -13.62
CA ASP A 122 8.22 -17.42 -14.73
C ASP A 122 8.81 -17.03 -16.09
N TYR A 123 9.23 -15.77 -16.23
CA TYR A 123 9.86 -15.29 -17.46
C TYR A 123 11.22 -15.95 -17.75
N LEU A 124 12.02 -16.18 -16.70
CA LEU A 124 13.28 -16.90 -16.82
C LEU A 124 13.06 -18.40 -17.08
N MET A 125 12.06 -19.01 -16.44
CA MET A 125 11.68 -20.40 -16.66
C MET A 125 11.26 -20.64 -18.11
N TRP A 126 10.46 -19.73 -18.69
CA TRP A 126 10.12 -19.76 -20.11
C TRP A 126 11.36 -19.75 -21.00
N GLN A 127 12.39 -18.97 -20.65
CA GLN A 127 13.65 -18.94 -21.40
C GLN A 127 14.48 -20.21 -21.23
N VAL A 128 14.52 -20.79 -20.02
CA VAL A 128 15.18 -22.08 -19.77
C VAL A 128 14.57 -23.16 -20.67
N GLU A 129 13.24 -23.20 -20.80
CA GLU A 129 12.53 -24.15 -21.66
C GLU A 129 12.83 -23.96 -23.15
N LEU A 130 13.02 -22.71 -23.60
CA LEU A 130 13.39 -22.39 -24.98
C LEU A 130 14.83 -22.73 -25.32
N THR A 131 15.71 -22.78 -24.33
CA THR A 131 17.12 -23.06 -24.55
C THR A 131 17.44 -24.55 -24.57
N PRO A 132 18.28 -25.02 -25.51
CA PRO A 132 18.64 -26.43 -25.60
C PRO A 132 19.63 -26.79 -24.49
N PHE A 133 19.10 -27.14 -23.32
CA PHE A 133 19.84 -27.72 -22.21
C PHE A 133 19.71 -29.25 -22.19
N THR A 134 20.74 -29.93 -21.65
CA THR A 134 20.59 -31.33 -21.26
C THR A 134 19.63 -31.45 -20.08
N ASP A 135 19.12 -32.65 -19.78
CA ASP A 135 18.18 -32.83 -18.68
C ASP A 135 18.81 -32.48 -17.32
N THR A 136 20.11 -32.71 -17.15
CA THR A 136 20.89 -32.30 -15.97
C THR A 136 21.10 -30.79 -15.92
N ASP A 137 21.50 -30.16 -17.03
CA ASP A 137 21.70 -28.71 -17.09
C ASP A 137 20.39 -27.94 -16.87
N ARG A 138 19.27 -28.49 -17.34
CA ARG A 138 17.94 -27.91 -17.12
C ARG A 138 17.58 -27.93 -15.64
N ALA A 139 17.84 -29.02 -14.93
CA ALA A 139 17.62 -29.10 -13.49
C ALA A 139 18.48 -28.08 -12.72
N ILE A 140 19.75 -27.91 -13.12
CA ILE A 140 20.64 -26.88 -12.56
C ILE A 140 20.07 -25.48 -12.83
N ALA A 141 19.63 -25.20 -14.07
CA ALA A 141 19.07 -23.92 -14.45
C ALA A 141 17.79 -23.60 -13.66
N THR A 142 16.89 -24.57 -13.47
CA THR A 142 15.69 -24.40 -12.65
C THR A 142 16.04 -24.07 -11.20
N SER A 143 17.01 -24.76 -10.60
CA SER A 143 17.48 -24.48 -9.23
C SER A 143 18.10 -23.07 -9.11
N ILE A 144 18.86 -22.64 -10.13
CA ILE A 144 19.39 -21.28 -10.21
C ILE A 144 18.27 -20.25 -10.30
N VAL A 145 17.25 -20.46 -11.14
CA VAL A 145 16.14 -19.52 -11.32
C VAL A 145 15.31 -19.36 -10.05
N ASP A 146 15.08 -20.44 -9.30
CA ASP A 146 14.37 -20.40 -8.01
C ASP A 146 15.18 -19.63 -6.93
N ALA A 147 16.52 -19.71 -6.98
CA ALA A 147 17.40 -18.99 -6.06
C ALA A 147 17.57 -17.49 -6.35
N ILE A 148 16.97 -16.99 -7.44
CA ILE A 148 17.01 -15.56 -7.83
C ILE A 148 15.90 -14.80 -7.12
N ASP A 149 16.30 -13.71 -6.46
CA ASP A 149 15.40 -12.76 -5.81
C ASP A 149 14.72 -11.82 -6.82
N ASP A 150 13.67 -11.13 -6.39
CA ASP A 150 12.95 -10.10 -7.18
C ASP A 150 13.86 -8.98 -7.70
N THR A 151 14.98 -8.76 -7.01
CA THR A 151 16.00 -7.79 -7.41
C THR A 151 16.91 -8.27 -8.56
N GLY A 152 16.86 -9.56 -8.91
CA GLY A 152 17.67 -10.20 -9.94
C GLY A 152 19.01 -10.77 -9.45
N TYR A 153 19.25 -10.78 -8.13
CA TYR A 153 20.49 -11.31 -7.53
C TYR A 153 20.32 -12.75 -7.02
N LEU A 154 21.42 -13.51 -7.06
CA LEU A 154 21.47 -14.86 -6.50
C LEU A 154 21.65 -14.78 -4.97
N THR A 155 20.72 -15.38 -4.22
CA THR A 155 20.76 -15.38 -2.75
C THR A 155 21.63 -16.51 -2.19
N VAL A 156 21.76 -17.60 -2.95
CA VAL A 156 22.38 -18.86 -2.55
C VAL A 156 23.80 -18.98 -3.12
N SER A 157 24.71 -19.68 -2.42
CA SER A 157 26.05 -19.94 -2.94
C SER A 157 26.04 -21.10 -3.94
N LEU A 158 27.03 -21.17 -4.85
CA LEU A 158 27.10 -22.30 -5.79
C LEU A 158 27.30 -23.65 -5.12
N GLN A 159 27.88 -23.66 -3.93
CA GLN A 159 28.09 -24.89 -3.16
C GLN A 159 26.75 -25.44 -2.68
N ASP A 160 25.88 -24.56 -2.16
CA ASP A 160 24.55 -24.97 -1.72
C ASP A 160 23.66 -25.42 -2.89
N ILE A 161 23.80 -24.82 -4.07
CA ILE A 161 23.11 -25.27 -5.29
C ILE A 161 23.60 -26.68 -5.69
N CYS A 162 24.92 -26.93 -5.62
CA CYS A 162 25.49 -28.25 -5.89
C CYS A 162 24.97 -29.30 -4.89
N ASP A 163 24.96 -28.96 -3.59
CA ASP A 163 24.47 -29.83 -2.52
C ASP A 163 22.97 -30.11 -2.66
N SER A 164 22.18 -29.15 -3.18
CA SER A 164 20.74 -29.30 -3.38
C SER A 164 20.37 -30.34 -4.44
N ILE A 165 21.23 -30.54 -5.44
CA ILE A 165 21.00 -31.48 -6.54
C ILE A 165 21.41 -32.89 -6.12
N GLY A 166 22.39 -33.01 -5.22
CA GLY A 166 22.76 -34.28 -4.58
C GLY A 166 23.40 -35.31 -5.52
N ASP A 167 23.89 -34.88 -6.69
CA ASP A 167 24.58 -35.74 -7.66
C ASP A 167 26.10 -35.67 -7.43
N GLU A 168 26.74 -36.81 -7.17
CA GLU A 168 28.19 -36.89 -6.89
C GLU A 168 29.06 -36.63 -8.14
N GLU A 169 28.46 -36.68 -9.34
CA GLU A 169 29.16 -36.41 -10.61
C GLU A 169 29.16 -34.93 -11.01
N LEU A 170 28.37 -34.08 -10.34
CA LEU A 170 28.30 -32.65 -10.65
C LEU A 170 29.54 -31.92 -10.18
N THR A 171 30.14 -31.19 -11.11
CA THR A 171 31.27 -30.31 -10.80
C THR A 171 30.80 -28.86 -10.63
N LEU A 172 31.45 -28.12 -9.73
CA LEU A 172 31.23 -26.67 -9.58
C LEU A 172 31.42 -25.92 -10.93
N GLU A 173 32.24 -26.45 -11.83
CA GLU A 173 32.49 -25.87 -13.15
C GLU A 173 31.26 -25.94 -14.07
N GLU A 174 30.47 -27.01 -14.01
CA GLU A 174 29.23 -27.15 -14.78
C GLU A 174 28.17 -26.16 -14.29
N VAL A 175 28.01 -26.02 -12.97
CA VAL A 175 27.12 -25.01 -12.38
C VAL A 175 27.52 -23.60 -12.79
N GLU A 176 28.82 -23.29 -12.81
CA GLU A 176 29.31 -21.99 -13.31
C GLU A 176 29.04 -21.78 -14.80
N ALA A 177 29.11 -22.84 -15.62
CA ALA A 177 28.83 -22.75 -17.05
C ALA A 177 27.34 -22.47 -17.30
N VAL A 178 26.44 -23.19 -16.61
CA VAL A 178 24.99 -22.96 -16.68
C VAL A 178 24.64 -21.57 -16.13
N LEU A 179 25.24 -21.16 -15.00
CA LEU A 179 25.05 -19.82 -14.44
C LEU A 179 25.44 -18.72 -15.43
N LYS A 180 26.60 -18.82 -16.09
CA LYS A 180 27.03 -17.85 -17.11
C LYS A 180 26.07 -17.81 -18.30
N ARG A 181 25.38 -18.91 -18.59
CA ARG A 181 24.36 -18.96 -19.64
C ARG A 181 23.06 -18.28 -19.20
N VAL A 182 22.62 -18.53 -17.97
CA VAL A 182 21.45 -17.88 -17.35
C VAL A 182 21.68 -16.37 -17.20
N GLN A 183 22.89 -15.94 -16.85
CA GLN A 183 23.26 -14.52 -16.75
C GLN A 183 23.15 -13.74 -18.07
N ARG A 184 23.12 -14.44 -19.21
CA ARG A 184 22.95 -13.86 -20.56
C ARG A 184 21.50 -13.91 -21.05
N PHE A 185 20.57 -14.39 -20.24
CA PHE A 185 19.14 -14.28 -20.51
C PHE A 185 18.67 -12.84 -20.42
N ASP A 186 17.49 -12.58 -20.98
CA ASP A 186 16.80 -11.31 -20.81
C ASP A 186 16.10 -11.35 -19.45
N PRO A 187 16.30 -10.40 -18.52
CA PRO A 187 17.17 -9.24 -18.59
C PRO A 187 18.62 -9.55 -18.21
N VAL A 188 19.55 -8.87 -18.89
CA VAL A 188 20.98 -9.19 -18.83
C VAL A 188 21.60 -8.87 -17.47
N GLY A 189 22.42 -9.79 -16.98
CA GLY A 189 23.03 -9.68 -15.65
C GLY A 189 22.16 -10.20 -14.50
N VAL A 190 21.04 -10.87 -14.78
CA VAL A 190 20.26 -11.64 -13.81
C VAL A 190 21.05 -12.85 -13.29
N GLY A 191 20.91 -13.18 -12.01
CA GLY A 191 21.65 -14.28 -11.39
C GLY A 191 23.12 -13.94 -11.12
N ALA A 192 23.47 -12.65 -11.07
CA ALA A 192 24.75 -12.18 -10.57
C ALA A 192 24.81 -12.29 -9.03
N ARG A 193 26.01 -12.49 -8.47
CA ARG A 193 26.23 -12.55 -7.02
C ARG A 193 26.55 -11.19 -6.42
N ASP A 194 27.31 -10.39 -7.16
CA ASP A 194 27.72 -9.04 -6.79
C ASP A 194 27.30 -8.07 -7.92
N LEU A 195 27.13 -6.79 -7.57
CA LEU A 195 26.91 -5.71 -8.53
C LEU A 195 28.04 -5.66 -9.57
N ARG A 196 29.26 -5.97 -9.14
CA ARG A 196 30.42 -6.10 -10.03
C ARG A 196 30.18 -7.12 -11.15
N ASP A 197 29.73 -8.32 -10.79
CA ASP A 197 29.47 -9.38 -11.77
C ASP A 197 28.33 -8.98 -12.70
N CYS A 198 27.25 -8.41 -12.17
CA CYS A 198 26.11 -7.93 -12.95
C CYS A 198 26.56 -6.94 -14.04
N LEU A 199 27.28 -5.89 -13.64
CA LEU A 199 27.78 -4.87 -14.56
C LEU A 199 28.80 -5.42 -15.55
N LEU A 200 29.66 -6.37 -15.12
CA LEU A 200 30.62 -7.02 -16.03
C LEU A 200 29.93 -7.87 -17.09
N VAL A 201 28.87 -8.60 -16.73
CA VAL A 201 28.07 -9.38 -17.69
C VAL A 201 27.41 -8.44 -18.70
N GLN A 202 26.78 -7.37 -18.23
CA GLN A 202 26.15 -6.38 -19.11
C GLN A 202 27.17 -5.71 -20.05
N LEU A 203 28.32 -5.30 -19.53
CA LEU A 203 29.41 -4.74 -20.33
C LEU A 203 29.98 -5.73 -21.35
N SER A 204 29.93 -7.04 -21.06
CA SER A 204 30.44 -8.08 -21.96
C SER A 204 29.60 -8.29 -23.22
N GLN A 205 28.36 -7.80 -23.23
CA GLN A 205 27.45 -7.88 -24.38
C GLN A 205 27.67 -6.74 -25.38
N TYR A 206 28.19 -5.59 -24.92
CA TYR A 206 28.51 -4.48 -25.79
C TYR A 206 29.65 -4.83 -26.76
N ALA A 207 29.57 -4.30 -27.98
CA ALA A 207 30.57 -4.56 -29.02
C ALA A 207 31.95 -4.01 -28.61
N ALA A 208 32.99 -4.82 -28.76
CA ALA A 208 34.37 -4.49 -28.38
C ALA A 208 34.96 -3.24 -29.08
N ASP A 209 34.29 -2.76 -30.13
CA ASP A 209 34.68 -1.59 -30.92
C ASP A 209 34.30 -0.25 -30.28
N MET A 210 33.52 -0.25 -29.19
CA MET A 210 33.23 0.99 -28.46
C MET A 210 34.50 1.49 -27.77
N PRO A 211 34.95 2.74 -28.05
CA PRO A 211 36.01 3.33 -27.24
C PRO A 211 35.56 3.35 -25.77
N MET A 212 36.51 3.12 -24.85
CA MET A 212 36.33 3.16 -23.38
C MET A 212 35.66 1.96 -22.70
N LEU A 213 35.19 0.94 -23.42
CA LEU A 213 34.66 -0.28 -22.77
C LEU A 213 35.69 -0.98 -21.88
N ASN A 214 36.93 -1.05 -22.34
CA ASN A 214 38.02 -1.67 -21.58
C ASN A 214 38.34 -0.88 -20.30
N GLU A 215 38.19 0.44 -20.35
CA GLU A 215 38.42 1.33 -19.21
C GLU A 215 37.27 1.25 -18.22
N ALA A 216 36.03 1.25 -18.70
CA ALA A 216 34.84 1.01 -17.88
C ALA A 216 34.90 -0.37 -17.20
N ARG A 217 35.30 -1.42 -17.94
CA ARG A 217 35.49 -2.77 -17.40
C ARG A 217 36.55 -2.82 -16.30
N LEU A 218 37.68 -2.12 -16.49
CA LEU A 218 38.74 -2.03 -15.48
C LEU A 218 38.27 -1.29 -14.22
N ILE A 219 37.52 -0.20 -14.39
CA ILE A 219 36.94 0.57 -13.29
C ILE A 219 35.97 -0.29 -12.48
N VAL A 220 35.09 -1.04 -13.15
CA VAL A 220 34.12 -1.93 -12.49
C VAL A 220 34.82 -3.11 -11.80
N SER A 221 35.86 -3.69 -12.39
CA SER A 221 36.54 -4.86 -11.80
C SER A 221 37.37 -4.53 -10.56
N GLU A 222 38.11 -3.41 -10.56
CA GLU A 222 39.09 -3.12 -9.50
C GLU A 222 38.71 -1.94 -8.59
N HIS A 223 37.89 -0.98 -9.05
CA HIS A 223 37.73 0.32 -8.39
C HIS A 223 36.28 0.76 -8.17
N LEU A 224 35.33 -0.18 -8.12
CA LEU A 224 33.92 0.10 -7.84
C LEU A 224 33.74 0.85 -6.50
N ASP A 225 34.51 0.50 -5.47
CA ASP A 225 34.45 1.14 -4.15
C ASP A 225 34.91 2.61 -4.17
N LEU A 226 35.87 2.93 -5.05
CA LEU A 226 36.34 4.31 -5.23
C LEU A 226 35.32 5.13 -6.04
N LEU A 227 34.61 4.48 -6.96
CA LEU A 227 33.51 5.08 -7.70
C LEU A 227 32.32 5.35 -6.77
N ALA A 228 31.96 4.42 -5.88
CA ALA A 228 30.91 4.60 -4.87
C ALA A 228 31.19 5.76 -3.90
N ASN A 229 32.47 6.01 -3.60
CA ASN A 229 32.89 7.13 -2.75
C ASN A 229 33.04 8.47 -3.50
N HIS A 230 32.79 8.50 -4.82
CA HIS A 230 32.95 9.69 -5.68
C HIS A 230 34.38 10.30 -5.61
N ASP A 231 35.40 9.49 -5.34
CA ASP A 231 36.79 9.95 -5.23
C ASP A 231 37.47 10.00 -6.62
N PHE A 232 37.02 10.94 -7.45
CA PHE A 232 37.53 11.11 -8.83
C PHE A 232 39.05 11.34 -8.89
N ARG A 233 39.62 11.97 -7.86
CA ARG A 233 41.05 12.29 -7.81
C ARG A 233 41.93 11.06 -7.58
N SER A 234 41.47 10.09 -6.79
CA SER A 234 42.19 8.82 -6.62
C SER A 234 42.00 7.96 -7.86
N LEU A 235 40.77 7.86 -8.39
CA LEU A 235 40.45 7.16 -9.64
C LEU A 235 41.34 7.59 -10.80
N MET A 236 41.49 8.91 -11.05
CA MET A 236 42.38 9.41 -12.11
C MET A 236 43.86 9.01 -11.89
N ARG A 237 44.31 8.93 -10.64
CA ARG A 237 45.69 8.54 -10.33
C ARG A 237 45.93 7.05 -10.54
N VAL A 238 44.97 6.21 -10.18
CA VAL A 238 45.11 4.75 -10.30
C VAL A 238 44.90 4.30 -11.75
N THR A 239 43.85 4.79 -12.41
CA THR A 239 43.52 4.43 -13.81
C THR A 239 44.41 5.11 -14.85
N ARG A 240 45.11 6.20 -14.48
CA ARG A 240 45.95 7.03 -15.37
C ARG A 240 45.19 7.59 -16.58
N LEU A 241 43.87 7.75 -16.46
CA LEU A 241 43.00 8.29 -17.51
C LEU A 241 42.91 9.81 -17.45
N LYS A 242 42.59 10.42 -18.59
CA LYS A 242 42.27 11.86 -18.68
C LYS A 242 40.86 12.10 -18.15
N GLU A 243 40.60 13.32 -17.67
CA GLU A 243 39.31 13.69 -17.07
C GLU A 243 38.12 13.49 -18.03
N GLU A 244 38.26 13.91 -19.29
CA GLU A 244 37.19 13.73 -20.29
C GLU A 244 36.88 12.26 -20.55
N VAL A 245 37.91 11.43 -20.55
CA VAL A 245 37.80 10.00 -20.81
C VAL A 245 37.07 9.28 -19.67
N LEU A 246 37.39 9.67 -18.43
CA LEU A 246 36.71 9.16 -17.25
C LEU A 246 35.22 9.57 -17.21
N LYS A 247 34.89 10.78 -17.70
CA LYS A 247 33.49 11.25 -17.76
C LYS A 247 32.65 10.41 -18.71
N GLU A 248 33.15 10.12 -19.90
CA GLU A 248 32.43 9.29 -20.88
C GLU A 248 32.28 7.83 -20.39
N ALA A 249 33.33 7.25 -19.80
CA ALA A 249 33.24 5.92 -19.18
C ALA A 249 32.22 5.87 -18.03
N MET A 250 32.11 6.95 -17.25
CA MET A 250 31.13 7.05 -16.16
C MET A 250 29.70 7.19 -16.68
N LEU A 251 29.47 7.96 -17.75
CA LEU A 251 28.15 8.03 -18.38
C LEU A 251 27.70 6.66 -18.89
N LEU A 252 28.63 5.88 -19.44
CA LEU A 252 28.35 4.50 -19.83
C LEU A 252 27.99 3.62 -18.63
N ILE A 253 28.76 3.66 -17.54
CA ILE A 253 28.46 2.89 -16.33
C ILE A 253 27.12 3.30 -15.72
N GLN A 254 26.77 4.58 -15.73
CA GLN A 254 25.49 5.09 -15.23
C GLN A 254 24.29 4.71 -16.11
N SER A 255 24.52 4.39 -17.39
CA SER A 255 23.47 3.91 -18.30
C SER A 255 23.14 2.43 -18.12
N LEU A 256 23.92 1.69 -17.33
CA LEU A 256 23.68 0.28 -17.03
C LEU A 256 22.65 0.12 -15.91
N ASP A 257 21.86 -0.95 -16.00
CA ASP A 257 20.80 -1.25 -15.04
C ASP A 257 21.33 -2.12 -13.89
N PRO A 258 21.45 -1.59 -12.65
CA PRO A 258 21.99 -2.35 -11.52
C PRO A 258 21.01 -3.38 -10.95
N ARG A 259 19.73 -3.35 -11.35
CA ARG A 259 18.65 -4.22 -10.85
C ARG A 259 17.70 -4.58 -12.00
N PRO A 260 18.10 -5.53 -12.86
CA PRO A 260 17.32 -5.89 -14.04
C PRO A 260 15.93 -6.47 -13.71
N GLY A 261 15.76 -7.10 -12.53
CA GLY A 261 14.49 -7.73 -12.12
C GLY A 261 13.31 -6.77 -11.91
N GLN A 262 13.57 -5.48 -11.66
CA GLN A 262 12.51 -4.49 -11.41
C GLN A 262 11.70 -4.12 -12.66
N SER A 263 12.23 -4.39 -13.85
CA SER A 263 11.56 -4.06 -15.12
C SER A 263 10.40 -5.02 -15.44
N ILE A 264 10.51 -6.26 -14.96
CA ILE A 264 9.56 -7.35 -15.26
C ILE A 264 8.58 -7.56 -14.12
N ASN A 265 9.01 -7.33 -12.88
CA ASN A 265 8.15 -7.45 -11.72
C ASN A 265 7.09 -6.34 -11.72
N THR A 266 5.90 -6.69 -12.21
CA THR A 266 4.67 -5.91 -12.02
C THR A 266 4.09 -6.25 -10.66
N SER A 267 4.72 -5.77 -9.58
CA SER A 267 4.04 -5.77 -8.28
C SER A 267 2.96 -4.69 -8.30
N GLU A 268 1.72 -5.08 -8.02
CA GLU A 268 0.67 -4.09 -7.81
C GLU A 268 1.06 -3.25 -6.59
N PRO A 269 1.10 -1.91 -6.71
CA PRO A 269 1.36 -1.08 -5.56
C PRO A 269 0.25 -1.28 -4.54
N GLU A 270 0.60 -1.61 -3.31
CA GLU A 270 -0.36 -1.73 -2.21
C GLU A 270 -1.05 -0.38 -1.99
N TYR A 271 -2.33 -0.29 -2.39
CA TYR A 271 -3.13 0.91 -2.18
C TYR A 271 -3.66 0.94 -0.74
N VAL A 272 -3.38 2.03 -0.03
CA VAL A 272 -3.98 2.29 1.27
C VAL A 272 -5.35 2.90 1.06
N ILE A 273 -6.42 2.18 1.41
CA ILE A 273 -7.79 2.70 1.40
C ILE A 273 -7.94 3.72 2.53
N PRO A 274 -8.25 5.00 2.25
CA PRO A 274 -8.38 6.02 3.28
C PRO A 274 -9.74 5.96 3.99
N ASP A 275 -9.74 6.23 5.30
CA ASP A 275 -10.94 6.31 6.13
C ASP A 275 -11.68 7.65 5.97
N VAL A 276 -10.91 8.74 5.83
CA VAL A 276 -11.44 10.10 5.84
C VAL A 276 -10.95 10.86 4.63
N LEU A 277 -11.87 11.50 3.91
CA LEU A 277 -11.59 12.36 2.78
C LEU A 277 -11.65 13.83 3.21
N VAL A 278 -10.57 14.56 2.94
CA VAL A 278 -10.51 16.00 3.12
C VAL A 278 -10.47 16.67 1.76
N ARG A 279 -11.51 17.46 1.46
CA ARG A 279 -11.61 18.22 0.22
C ARG A 279 -11.78 19.71 0.51
N LYS A 280 -11.24 20.55 -0.37
CA LYS A 280 -11.41 22.00 -0.29
C LYS A 280 -12.60 22.40 -1.15
N THR A 281 -13.68 22.85 -0.52
CA THR A 281 -14.85 23.39 -1.22
C THR A 281 -14.83 24.91 -1.09
N GLY A 282 -14.37 25.59 -2.14
CA GLY A 282 -14.18 27.05 -2.13
C GLY A 282 -13.09 27.49 -1.15
N THR A 283 -13.47 28.21 -0.09
CA THR A 283 -12.56 28.68 0.97
C THR A 283 -12.58 27.83 2.24
N ARG A 284 -13.46 26.82 2.31
CA ARG A 284 -13.61 25.96 3.50
C ARG A 284 -13.11 24.54 3.22
N TRP A 285 -12.42 23.99 4.20
CA TRP A 285 -12.04 22.59 4.23
C TRP A 285 -13.21 21.77 4.76
N THR A 286 -13.68 20.82 3.95
CA THR A 286 -14.76 19.91 4.30
C THR A 286 -14.19 18.51 4.49
N VAL A 287 -14.52 17.92 5.64
CA VAL A 287 -14.11 16.57 6.04
C VAL A 287 -15.31 15.65 5.89
N GLU A 288 -15.16 14.61 5.10
CA GLU A 288 -16.16 13.58 4.82
C GLU A 288 -15.58 12.20 5.14
N LEU A 289 -16.41 11.30 5.65
CA LEU A 289 -16.02 9.91 5.88
C LEU A 289 -16.14 9.14 4.57
N ASN A 290 -15.24 8.19 4.33
CA ASN A 290 -15.34 7.31 3.16
C ASN A 290 -16.45 6.27 3.39
N ALA A 291 -17.55 6.39 2.63
CA ALA A 291 -18.72 5.53 2.77
C ALA A 291 -18.43 4.07 2.34
N ASP A 292 -17.49 3.86 1.42
CA ASP A 292 -17.16 2.53 0.90
C ASP A 292 -16.38 1.68 1.91
N SER A 293 -15.67 2.35 2.82
CA SER A 293 -14.97 1.69 3.95
C SER A 293 -15.89 1.35 5.13
N LEU A 294 -17.15 1.82 5.09
CA LEU A 294 -18.09 1.73 6.21
C LEU A 294 -19.20 0.71 5.89
N PRO A 295 -19.18 -0.48 6.51
CA PRO A 295 -20.26 -1.43 6.34
C PRO A 295 -21.56 -0.84 6.91
N ARG A 296 -22.61 -0.78 6.08
CA ARG A 296 -23.93 -0.34 6.51
C ARG A 296 -24.67 -1.52 7.13
N LEU A 297 -24.66 -1.55 8.47
CA LEU A 297 -25.46 -2.49 9.25
C LEU A 297 -26.89 -1.99 9.41
N LYS A 298 -27.86 -2.88 9.13
CA LYS A 298 -29.27 -2.71 9.50
C LYS A 298 -29.69 -3.84 10.43
N ILE A 299 -30.76 -3.56 11.20
CA ILE A 299 -31.41 -4.58 12.02
C ILE A 299 -32.53 -5.18 11.18
N ASN A 300 -32.57 -6.51 11.06
CA ASN A 300 -33.69 -7.20 10.41
C ASN A 300 -34.97 -6.98 11.25
N GLN A 301 -35.93 -6.28 10.66
CA GLN A 301 -37.19 -5.94 11.33
C GLN A 301 -38.14 -7.15 11.43
N HIS A 302 -38.05 -8.11 10.52
CA HIS A 302 -38.89 -9.32 10.52
C HIS A 302 -38.61 -10.17 11.76
N TYR A 303 -37.35 -10.43 12.06
CA TYR A 303 -36.97 -11.18 13.26
C TYR A 303 -37.22 -10.39 14.55
N ALA A 304 -37.04 -9.06 14.51
CA ALA A 304 -37.38 -8.20 15.64
C ALA A 304 -38.88 -8.27 16.00
N ALA A 305 -39.77 -8.37 15.00
CA ALA A 305 -41.21 -8.53 15.20
C ALA A 305 -41.57 -9.90 15.81
N MET A 306 -40.84 -10.97 15.45
CA MET A 306 -41.04 -12.31 16.02
C MET A 306 -40.76 -12.36 17.52
N GLY A 307 -39.82 -11.57 18.04
CA GLY A 307 -39.55 -11.45 19.47
C GLY A 307 -40.70 -10.86 20.30
N GLY A 308 -41.59 -10.09 19.67
CA GLY A 308 -42.82 -9.59 20.30
C GLY A 308 -43.97 -10.60 20.32
N SER A 309 -43.93 -11.62 19.45
CA SER A 309 -45.01 -12.57 19.21
C SER A 309 -44.67 -14.03 19.55
N ALA A 310 -43.49 -14.27 20.13
CA ALA A 310 -43.02 -15.61 20.51
C ALA A 310 -43.81 -16.17 21.69
N ARG A 311 -44.17 -17.47 21.61
CA ARG A 311 -44.90 -18.20 22.67
C ARG A 311 -44.00 -18.68 23.81
N ASN A 312 -42.68 -18.74 23.59
CA ASN A 312 -41.69 -19.19 24.56
C ASN A 312 -40.91 -18.00 25.13
N ASP A 313 -40.83 -17.93 26.46
CA ASP A 313 -40.12 -16.86 27.18
C ASP A 313 -38.61 -16.91 26.92
N SER A 314 -38.02 -18.12 26.81
CA SER A 314 -36.60 -18.33 26.49
C SER A 314 -36.19 -17.74 25.14
N ASP A 315 -37.01 -17.97 24.12
CA ASP A 315 -36.71 -17.57 22.74
C ASP A 315 -36.93 -16.05 22.60
N SER A 316 -37.91 -15.50 23.32
CA SER A 316 -38.12 -14.06 23.42
C SER A 316 -36.96 -13.34 24.12
N GLN A 317 -36.37 -13.98 25.13
CA GLN A 317 -35.22 -13.43 25.86
C GLN A 317 -33.96 -13.46 25.00
N PHE A 318 -33.75 -14.52 24.22
CA PHE A 318 -32.65 -14.62 23.25
C PHE A 318 -32.75 -13.54 22.15
N ILE A 319 -33.92 -13.35 21.55
CA ILE A 319 -34.11 -12.30 20.54
C ILE A 319 -33.89 -10.91 21.15
N ARG A 320 -34.34 -10.67 22.39
CA ARG A 320 -34.11 -9.40 23.10
C ARG A 320 -32.64 -9.15 23.44
N SER A 321 -31.89 -10.16 23.88
CA SER A 321 -30.46 -10.00 24.15
C SER A 321 -29.69 -9.68 22.87
N ASN A 322 -29.95 -10.42 21.80
CA ASN A 322 -29.28 -10.23 20.52
C ASN A 322 -29.66 -8.89 19.87
N LEU A 323 -30.91 -8.44 20.06
CA LEU A 323 -31.37 -7.13 19.61
C LEU A 323 -30.69 -6.01 20.40
N GLN A 324 -30.50 -6.20 21.71
CA GLN A 324 -29.77 -5.25 22.54
C GLN A 324 -28.29 -5.17 22.14
N GLU A 325 -27.65 -6.31 21.88
CA GLU A 325 -26.27 -6.39 21.38
C GLU A 325 -26.13 -5.75 20.00
N ALA A 326 -27.04 -6.03 19.06
CA ALA A 326 -27.07 -5.41 17.74
C ALA A 326 -27.23 -3.89 17.81
N ARG A 327 -28.19 -3.39 18.59
CA ARG A 327 -28.39 -1.94 18.79
C ARG A 327 -27.17 -1.29 19.43
N TRP A 328 -26.55 -1.99 20.37
CA TRP A 328 -25.36 -1.50 21.04
C TRP A 328 -24.17 -1.42 20.08
N LEU A 329 -23.98 -2.44 19.23
CA LEU A 329 -22.94 -2.47 18.20
C LEU A 329 -23.12 -1.32 17.19
N ILE A 330 -24.34 -1.14 16.67
CA ILE A 330 -24.67 -0.05 15.73
C ILE A 330 -24.39 1.30 16.38
N LYS A 331 -24.83 1.51 17.62
CA LYS A 331 -24.56 2.75 18.36
C LYS A 331 -23.07 2.97 18.61
N SER A 332 -22.33 1.90 18.90
CA SER A 332 -20.88 1.96 19.09
C SER A 332 -20.18 2.36 17.79
N LEU A 333 -20.59 1.78 16.64
CA LEU A 333 -20.06 2.12 15.32
C LEU A 333 -20.37 3.58 14.94
N GLU A 334 -21.61 4.03 15.16
CA GLU A 334 -21.99 5.43 14.94
C GLU A 334 -21.17 6.39 15.82
N SER A 335 -20.95 6.03 17.09
CA SER A 335 -20.11 6.82 17.99
C SER A 335 -18.63 6.85 17.57
N ARG A 336 -18.11 5.75 17.01
CA ARG A 336 -16.77 5.70 16.40
C ARG A 336 -16.69 6.66 15.21
N ASN A 337 -17.68 6.64 14.33
CA ASN A 337 -17.70 7.49 13.14
C ASN A 337 -17.79 8.97 13.51
N ASP A 338 -18.64 9.30 14.48
CA ASP A 338 -18.77 10.66 15.02
C ASP A 338 -17.49 11.15 15.67
N THR A 339 -16.83 10.30 16.47
CA THR A 339 -15.57 10.67 17.13
C THR A 339 -14.45 10.86 16.12
N LEU A 340 -14.32 9.96 15.12
CA LEU A 340 -13.34 10.10 14.03
C LEU A 340 -13.57 11.38 13.22
N LEU A 341 -14.84 11.69 12.91
CA LEU A 341 -15.20 12.90 12.18
C LEU A 341 -14.91 14.17 12.98
N LYS A 342 -15.23 14.20 14.29
CA LYS A 342 -14.94 15.32 15.19
C LYS A 342 -13.43 15.55 15.37
N VAL A 343 -12.69 14.48 15.63
CA VAL A 343 -11.23 14.53 15.78
C VAL A 343 -10.59 15.02 14.49
N THR A 344 -10.98 14.46 13.33
CA THR A 344 -10.41 14.87 12.05
C THR A 344 -10.75 16.32 11.71
N ARG A 345 -11.97 16.80 11.97
CA ARG A 345 -12.33 18.22 11.79
C ARG A 345 -11.44 19.13 12.64
N CYS A 346 -11.25 18.81 13.92
CA CYS A 346 -10.39 19.59 14.81
C CYS A 346 -8.92 19.60 14.31
N ILE A 347 -8.41 18.47 13.82
CA ILE A 347 -7.05 18.39 13.24
C ILE A 347 -6.96 19.29 12.00
N VAL A 348 -7.93 19.21 11.09
CA VAL A 348 -7.93 20.00 9.85
C VAL A 348 -8.04 21.49 10.12
N GLU A 349 -8.85 21.91 11.10
CA GLU A 349 -8.98 23.31 11.51
C GLU A 349 -7.65 23.87 12.07
N GLN A 350 -6.98 23.11 12.95
CA GLN A 350 -5.68 23.53 13.50
C GLN A 350 -4.56 23.52 12.44
N GLN A 351 -4.61 22.57 11.51
CA GLN A 351 -3.60 22.34 10.47
C GLN A 351 -3.95 22.96 9.10
N GLN A 352 -4.84 23.97 9.04
CA GLN A 352 -5.21 24.58 7.76
C GLN A 352 -4.00 25.10 6.96
N ALA A 353 -2.97 25.60 7.64
CA ALA A 353 -1.75 26.09 7.01
C ALA A 353 -0.98 24.97 6.27
N PHE A 354 -0.96 23.76 6.82
CA PHE A 354 -0.37 22.58 6.20
C PHE A 354 -1.11 22.19 4.91
N PHE A 355 -2.44 22.16 4.94
CA PHE A 355 -3.22 21.76 3.77
C PHE A 355 -3.14 22.79 2.62
N GLU A 356 -2.95 24.07 2.94
CA GLU A 356 -2.85 25.14 1.94
C GLU A 356 -1.44 25.24 1.32
N GLN A 357 -0.39 25.30 2.15
CA GLN A 357 0.98 25.59 1.71
C GLN A 357 1.89 24.35 1.68
N GLY A 358 1.44 23.22 2.22
CA GLY A 358 2.17 21.95 2.28
C GLY A 358 2.88 21.72 3.61
N GLU A 359 3.73 20.70 3.64
CA GLU A 359 4.44 20.20 4.82
C GLU A 359 5.32 21.24 5.52
N GLU A 360 5.69 22.32 4.82
CA GLU A 360 6.51 23.42 5.34
C GLU A 360 5.85 24.19 6.49
N TYR A 361 4.52 24.30 6.47
CA TYR A 361 3.76 25.12 7.42
C TYR A 361 2.99 24.29 8.44
N MET A 362 3.50 23.09 8.71
CA MET A 362 2.93 22.20 9.71
C MET A 362 3.11 22.78 11.11
N ARG A 363 1.98 23.09 11.75
CA ARG A 363 1.97 23.53 13.15
C ARG A 363 2.14 22.32 14.04
N PRO A 364 3.02 22.33 15.03
CA PRO A 364 3.07 21.22 15.95
C PRO A 364 1.81 21.26 16.85
N MET A 365 1.27 20.09 17.18
CA MET A 365 0.09 19.96 18.03
C MET A 365 0.25 18.76 18.98
N VAL A 366 -0.25 18.88 20.20
CA VAL A 366 -0.23 17.80 21.19
C VAL A 366 -1.61 17.13 21.24
N LEU A 367 -1.64 15.84 21.60
CA LEU A 367 -2.90 15.12 21.82
C LEU A 367 -3.77 15.79 22.89
N ALA A 368 -3.16 16.46 23.87
CA ALA A 368 -3.83 17.21 24.93
C ALA A 368 -4.70 18.36 24.40
N ASP A 369 -4.24 19.06 23.35
CA ASP A 369 -4.96 20.21 22.78
C ASP A 369 -6.27 19.75 22.12
N ILE A 370 -6.22 18.62 21.42
CA ILE A 370 -7.42 18.01 20.81
C ILE A 370 -8.33 17.40 21.88
N ALA A 371 -7.74 16.77 22.91
CA ALA A 371 -8.48 16.22 24.04
C ALA A 371 -9.36 17.27 24.71
N GLN A 372 -8.81 18.47 24.90
CA GLN A 372 -9.54 19.60 25.47
C GLN A 372 -10.61 20.14 24.52
N ALA A 373 -10.34 20.19 23.21
CA ALA A 373 -11.30 20.71 22.22
C ALA A 373 -12.51 19.77 22.00
N VAL A 374 -12.30 18.46 22.07
CA VAL A 374 -13.33 17.43 21.79
C VAL A 374 -13.99 16.91 23.08
N ASP A 375 -13.53 17.35 24.27
CA ASP A 375 -13.97 16.89 25.59
C ASP A 375 -13.86 15.36 25.76
N MET A 376 -12.72 14.83 25.32
CA MET A 376 -12.41 13.39 25.31
C MET A 376 -11.07 13.14 25.97
N HIS A 377 -10.89 11.93 26.54
CA HIS A 377 -9.59 11.56 27.10
C HIS A 377 -8.53 11.39 26.00
N GLU A 378 -7.30 11.80 26.31
CA GLU A 378 -6.11 11.64 25.46
C GLU A 378 -5.94 10.19 24.96
N SER A 379 -6.15 9.22 25.85
CA SER A 379 -6.11 7.79 25.52
C SER A 379 -7.09 7.41 24.42
N THR A 380 -8.25 8.06 24.31
CA THR A 380 -9.22 7.77 23.27
C THR A 380 -8.79 8.37 21.93
N ILE A 381 -8.20 9.56 21.93
CA ILE A 381 -7.70 10.21 20.70
C ILE A 381 -6.47 9.47 20.17
N SER A 382 -5.56 9.03 21.04
CA SER A 382 -4.42 8.20 20.64
C SER A 382 -4.85 6.87 20.01
N ARG A 383 -6.04 6.36 20.36
CA ARG A 383 -6.60 5.11 19.81
C ARG A 383 -7.28 5.33 18.46
N VAL A 384 -8.02 6.44 18.34
CA VAL A 384 -8.71 6.82 17.10
C VAL A 384 -7.71 7.26 16.01
N THR A 385 -6.55 7.80 16.38
CA THR A 385 -5.57 8.33 15.41
C THR A 385 -4.57 7.30 14.88
N THR A 386 -4.45 6.14 15.55
CA THR A 386 -3.57 5.05 15.09
C THR A 386 -4.24 4.23 13.98
N GLN A 387 -3.48 3.90 12.93
CA GLN A 387 -3.96 3.07 11.81
C GLN A 387 -5.27 3.61 11.19
N LYS A 388 -5.37 4.95 11.09
CA LYS A 388 -6.42 5.65 10.35
C LYS A 388 -5.79 6.62 9.38
N TYR A 389 -6.24 6.57 8.15
CA TYR A 389 -5.66 7.31 7.06
C TYR A 389 -6.60 8.40 6.55
N LEU A 390 -6.02 9.57 6.34
CA LEU A 390 -6.65 10.76 5.82
C LEU A 390 -6.18 10.96 4.38
N HIS A 391 -7.12 10.98 3.44
CA HIS A 391 -6.86 11.38 2.07
C HIS A 391 -7.00 12.89 1.92
N SER A 392 -5.94 13.52 1.43
CA SER A 392 -5.90 14.93 1.10
C SER A 392 -5.51 15.11 -0.38
N PRO A 393 -5.74 16.29 -0.97
CA PRO A 393 -5.31 16.56 -2.35
C PRO A 393 -3.80 16.41 -2.59
N ARG A 394 -2.99 16.37 -1.53
CA ARG A 394 -1.53 16.23 -1.59
C ARG A 394 -1.04 14.81 -1.33
N GLY A 395 -1.93 13.88 -0.99
CA GLY A 395 -1.59 12.51 -0.64
C GLY A 395 -2.33 11.99 0.58
N ILE A 396 -2.00 10.75 0.94
CA ILE A 396 -2.60 10.00 2.05
C ILE A 396 -1.65 10.11 3.26
N PHE A 397 -2.20 10.47 4.41
CA PHE A 397 -1.45 10.61 5.66
C PHE A 397 -2.11 9.84 6.79
N GLU A 398 -1.33 9.15 7.62
CA GLU A 398 -1.84 8.64 8.90
C GLU A 398 -2.20 9.83 9.81
N LEU A 399 -3.33 9.79 10.51
CA LEU A 399 -3.71 10.86 11.43
C LEU A 399 -2.64 11.13 12.51
N LYS A 400 -1.92 10.08 12.92
CA LYS A 400 -0.80 10.18 13.86
C LYS A 400 0.34 11.07 13.37
N TYR A 401 0.53 11.20 12.05
CA TYR A 401 1.57 12.03 11.46
C TYR A 401 1.46 13.49 11.91
N PHE A 402 0.24 13.98 12.13
CA PHE A 402 -0.01 15.37 12.54
C PHE A 402 0.51 15.70 13.95
N PHE A 403 0.72 14.69 14.79
CA PHE A 403 1.24 14.84 16.15
C PHE A 403 2.76 14.71 16.14
N SER A 404 3.43 15.85 16.04
CA SER A 404 4.90 15.90 16.03
C SER A 404 5.45 16.55 17.29
N SER A 405 6.71 16.24 17.59
CA SER A 405 7.44 16.96 18.63
C SER A 405 7.70 18.41 18.22
N HIS A 406 7.56 19.30 19.20
CA HIS A 406 7.65 20.75 19.04
C HIS A 406 9.11 21.15 19.28
N VAL A 407 9.67 22.03 18.46
CA VAL A 407 10.96 22.67 18.69
C VAL A 407 10.71 24.17 18.84
N SER A 408 11.24 24.74 19.92
CA SER A 408 11.08 26.17 20.22
C SER A 408 11.87 27.03 19.25
N THR A 409 11.23 28.08 18.70
CA THR A 409 11.92 29.16 17.96
C THR A 409 12.03 30.41 18.83
N GLU A 410 12.99 31.29 18.55
CA GLU A 410 13.19 32.55 19.31
C GLU A 410 12.04 33.56 19.10
N GLY A 411 11.29 33.44 17.99
CA GLY A 411 10.19 34.34 17.63
C GLY A 411 8.85 34.02 18.28
N GLY A 412 8.79 33.09 19.24
CA GLY A 412 7.54 32.64 19.87
C GLY A 412 6.70 31.72 18.98
N GLY A 413 7.23 31.26 17.85
CA GLY A 413 6.65 30.20 17.04
C GLY A 413 7.14 28.82 17.48
N GLU A 414 6.31 27.80 17.31
CA GLU A 414 6.73 26.41 17.49
C GLU A 414 6.86 25.78 16.11
N ALA A 415 8.05 25.27 15.79
CA ALA A 415 8.30 24.57 14.54
C ALA A 415 8.25 23.05 14.79
N SER A 416 7.53 22.34 13.93
CA SER A 416 7.47 20.88 13.96
C SER A 416 8.75 20.25 13.38
N SER A 417 9.12 19.08 13.88
CA SER A 417 10.25 18.32 13.32
C SER A 417 10.04 17.89 11.86
N THR A 418 8.80 17.73 11.42
CA THR A 418 8.41 17.46 10.03
C THR A 418 8.64 18.67 9.12
N ALA A 419 8.23 19.88 9.55
CA ALA A 419 8.50 21.11 8.82
C ALA A 419 10.02 21.34 8.65
N ILE A 420 10.81 21.08 9.70
CA ILE A 420 12.27 21.20 9.62
C ILE A 420 12.85 20.22 8.60
N ARG A 421 12.36 18.97 8.55
CA ARG A 421 12.80 17.97 7.55
C ARG A 421 12.45 18.40 6.13
N ALA A 422 11.23 18.87 5.90
CA ALA A 422 10.79 19.37 4.60
C ALA A 422 11.61 20.58 4.15
N LEU A 423 11.90 21.51 5.07
CA LEU A 423 12.73 22.68 4.80
C LEU A 423 14.18 22.31 4.49
N VAL A 424 14.76 21.37 5.24
CA VAL A 424 16.10 20.81 4.94
C VAL A 424 16.10 20.15 3.56
N LYS A 425 15.07 19.36 3.22
CA LYS A 425 14.93 18.74 1.89
C LYS A 425 14.89 19.79 0.78
N LYS A 426 14.13 20.88 0.97
CA LYS A 426 14.02 21.98 0.01
C LYS A 426 15.33 22.76 -0.18
N LEU A 427 16.02 23.06 0.93
CA LEU A 427 17.32 23.72 0.89
C LEU A 427 18.37 22.85 0.18
N ILE A 428 18.32 21.54 0.39
CA ILE A 428 19.20 20.58 -0.29
C ILE A 428 18.82 20.44 -1.77
N SER A 429 17.54 20.37 -2.13
CA SER A 429 17.14 20.29 -3.55
C SER A 429 17.46 21.55 -4.34
N ALA A 430 17.52 22.71 -3.68
CA ALA A 430 17.91 23.97 -4.30
C ALA A 430 19.44 24.22 -4.26
N GLU A 431 20.24 23.25 -3.82
CA GLU A 431 21.69 23.43 -3.70
C GLU A 431 22.43 23.33 -5.04
N ASN A 432 23.61 23.95 -5.11
CA ASN A 432 24.48 23.81 -6.28
C ASN A 432 25.25 22.47 -6.21
N PRO A 433 25.15 21.60 -7.23
CA PRO A 433 25.75 20.26 -7.21
C PRO A 433 27.29 20.28 -7.17
N ALA A 434 27.91 21.36 -7.66
CA ALA A 434 29.37 21.54 -7.64
C ALA A 434 29.93 21.85 -6.22
N LYS A 435 29.11 22.45 -5.36
CA LYS A 435 29.49 22.82 -3.99
C LYS A 435 28.31 22.58 -3.04
N PRO A 436 28.09 21.32 -2.64
CA PRO A 436 26.98 20.96 -1.76
C PRO A 436 27.09 21.70 -0.43
N LEU A 437 25.94 22.03 0.16
CA LEU A 437 25.87 22.76 1.41
C LEU A 437 26.30 21.85 2.56
N SER A 438 27.30 22.30 3.34
CA SER A 438 27.71 21.60 4.55
C SER A 438 26.63 21.67 5.63
N ASP A 439 26.56 20.66 6.50
CA ASP A 439 25.62 20.65 7.62
C ASP A 439 25.75 21.90 8.51
N SER A 440 26.96 22.46 8.64
CA SER A 440 27.19 23.73 9.34
C SER A 440 26.56 24.92 8.64
N LYS A 441 26.57 24.95 7.30
CA LYS A 441 25.96 26.03 6.52
C LYS A 441 24.43 25.93 6.56
N LEU A 442 23.88 24.71 6.49
CA LEU A 442 22.46 24.47 6.72
C LEU A 442 22.04 24.98 8.10
N THR A 443 22.77 24.63 9.17
CA THR A 443 22.49 25.15 10.52
C THR A 443 22.50 26.68 10.57
N SER A 444 23.45 27.35 9.91
CA SER A 444 23.47 28.82 9.86
C SER A 444 22.24 29.42 9.15
N MET A 445 21.82 28.84 8.03
CA MET A 445 20.64 29.30 7.28
C MET A 445 19.35 29.09 8.06
N LEU A 446 19.24 27.95 8.77
CA LEU A 446 18.11 27.68 9.66
C LEU A 446 18.08 28.66 10.85
N SER A 447 19.25 29.00 11.42
CA SER A 447 19.31 29.99 12.50
C SER A 447 18.94 31.41 12.04
N GLU A 448 19.29 31.78 10.80
CA GLU A 448 18.86 33.06 10.20
C GLU A 448 17.32 33.13 10.02
N GLN A 449 16.67 31.98 9.85
CA GLN A 449 15.21 31.85 9.79
C GLN A 449 14.55 31.75 11.18
N GLY A 450 15.33 31.86 12.27
CA GLY A 450 14.85 31.78 13.65
C GLY A 450 14.69 30.36 14.20
N ILE A 451 15.14 29.34 13.47
CA ILE A 451 15.02 27.93 13.86
C ILE A 451 16.32 27.47 14.54
N MET A 452 16.25 27.25 15.85
CA MET A 452 17.39 26.82 16.67
C MET A 452 17.60 25.31 16.59
N VAL A 453 18.43 24.86 15.66
CA VAL A 453 18.79 23.44 15.49
C VAL A 453 20.29 23.21 15.67
N ALA A 454 20.66 22.15 16.38
CA ALA A 454 22.05 21.75 16.50
C ALA A 454 22.53 21.04 15.22
N ARG A 455 23.83 21.17 14.89
CA ARG A 455 24.43 20.47 13.74
C ARG A 455 24.13 18.97 13.71
N ARG A 456 24.20 18.29 14.87
CA ARG A 456 23.90 16.85 14.99
C ARG A 456 22.43 16.52 14.68
N THR A 457 21.50 17.43 14.99
CA THR A 457 20.08 17.24 14.69
C THR A 457 19.79 17.37 13.20
N VAL A 458 20.43 18.32 12.51
CA VAL A 458 20.34 18.44 11.04
C VAL A 458 20.92 17.20 10.35
N ALA A 459 22.07 16.70 10.81
CA ALA A 459 22.65 15.46 10.28
C ALA A 459 21.70 14.26 10.45
N LYS A 460 21.10 14.10 11.64
CA LYS A 460 20.10 13.04 11.89
C LYS A 460 18.86 13.17 11.01
N TYR A 461 18.37 14.39 10.79
CA TYR A 461 17.23 14.63 9.90
C TYR A 461 17.57 14.35 8.43
N ARG A 462 18.78 14.69 7.99
CA ARG A 462 19.29 14.35 6.67
C ARG A 462 19.41 12.83 6.46
N GLU A 463 19.96 12.12 7.44
CA GLU A 463 20.05 10.65 7.44
C GLU A 463 18.67 10.00 7.38
N SER A 464 17.68 10.51 8.12
CA SER A 464 16.31 9.99 8.06
C SER A 464 15.62 10.21 6.71
N LEU A 465 16.12 11.14 5.88
CA LEU A 465 15.65 11.39 4.52
C LEU A 465 16.47 10.63 3.47
N SER A 466 17.39 9.75 3.89
CA SER A 466 18.31 9.00 3.02
C SER A 466 19.16 9.90 2.11
N ILE A 467 19.43 11.15 2.53
CA ILE A 467 20.25 12.08 1.77
C ILE A 467 21.72 11.89 2.18
N PRO A 468 22.66 11.62 1.26
CA PRO A 468 24.08 11.45 1.58
C PRO A 468 24.75 12.72 2.15
N PRO A 469 25.85 12.59 2.91
CA PRO A 469 26.63 13.73 3.37
C PRO A 469 27.25 14.51 2.21
N SER A 470 27.63 15.76 2.47
CA SER A 470 28.16 16.69 1.45
C SER A 470 29.34 16.16 0.63
N ASN A 471 30.12 15.22 1.17
CA ASN A 471 31.23 14.61 0.43
C ASN A 471 30.73 13.73 -0.74
N GLN A 472 29.65 12.98 -0.54
CA GLN A 472 29.07 12.09 -1.53
C GLN A 472 28.13 12.84 -2.50
N ARG A 473 27.59 14.00 -2.10
CA ARG A 473 26.73 14.84 -2.95
C ARG A 473 27.49 15.68 -3.98
N LYS A 474 28.82 15.74 -3.90
CA LYS A 474 29.61 16.52 -4.84
C LYS A 474 29.62 15.82 -6.20
N GLN A 475 28.97 16.42 -7.18
CA GLN A 475 29.04 15.97 -8.56
C GLN A 475 30.06 16.81 -9.33
N LEU A 476 30.72 16.17 -10.28
CA LEU A 476 31.69 16.80 -11.18
C LEU A 476 30.94 17.15 -12.46
N VAL A 477 30.37 18.35 -12.51
CA VAL A 477 29.92 18.96 -13.78
C VAL A 477 31.15 19.52 -14.48
#